data_AF-A0A8I1PW29-F1
#
_entry.id   AF-A0A8I1PW29-F1
#
_cell.length_a   1.000
_cell.length_b   1.000
_cell.length_c   1.000
_cell.angle_alpha   90.00
_cell.angle_beta   90.00
_cell.angle_gamma   90.00
#
_symmetry.space_group_name_H-M   'P 1'
#
loop_
_entity.id
_entity.type
_entity.pdbx_description
1 polymer ?
#
loop_
_entity_poly.entity_id
_entity_poly.type
_entity_poly.pdbx_seq_one_letter_code
_entity_poly.pdbx_strand_id
1 'polypeptide(L)' 'MAFLDVPALGQPETFIQVKEDLFDEGGNIANENSKKFLQGWMNHYVKWVKKLAA' A
#
# COMPACT_ATOMS: atom_id res chain seq x y z
N MET A 1 0.45 8.44 19.56
CA MET A 1 1.34 8.34 18.38
C MET A 1 2.71 7.88 18.85
N ALA A 2 3.43 7.14 18.00
CA ALA A 2 4.08 5.83 18.25
C ALA A 2 4.87 5.63 19.56
N PHE A 3 4.54 4.57 20.29
CA PHE A 3 5.26 4.10 21.50
C PHE A 3 6.68 3.58 21.18
N LEU A 4 6.95 3.30 19.90
CA LEU A 4 8.15 2.60 19.42
C LEU A 4 9.13 3.53 18.70
N ASP A 5 8.89 4.85 18.68
CA ASP A 5 9.74 5.84 17.99
C ASP A 5 10.01 5.51 16.51
N VAL A 6 8.98 5.00 15.82
CA VAL A 6 9.05 4.67 14.40
C VAL A 6 8.29 5.69 13.56
N PRO A 7 8.85 6.16 12.42
CA PRO A 7 8.12 6.96 11.46
C PRO A 7 6.90 6.19 10.93
N ALA A 8 5.76 6.86 10.83
CA ALA A 8 4.54 6.33 10.23
C ALA A 8 4.09 7.21 9.07
N LEU A 9 3.75 6.61 7.92
CA LEU A 9 3.19 7.33 6.79
C LEU A 9 1.74 7.75 7.14
N GLY A 10 1.53 9.05 7.33
CA GLY A 10 0.22 9.56 7.75
C GLY A 10 -0.84 9.58 6.65
N GLN A 11 -0.46 9.77 5.38
CA GLN A 11 -1.35 9.81 4.22
C GLN A 11 -0.58 9.46 2.93
N PRO A 12 -1.25 8.93 1.88
CA PRO A 12 -2.66 8.54 1.86
C PRO A 12 -2.92 7.27 2.69
N GLU A 13 -4.03 7.22 3.40
CA GLU A 13 -4.55 5.98 3.99
C GLU A 13 -5.11 5.08 2.89
N THR A 14 -4.93 3.76 3.05
CA THR A 14 -5.46 2.78 2.10
C THR A 14 -6.26 1.72 2.84
N PHE A 15 -7.56 1.72 2.58
CA PHE A 15 -8.49 0.72 3.09
C PHE A 15 -8.80 -0.27 1.97
N ILE A 16 -8.48 -1.53 2.19
CA ILE A 16 -8.65 -2.59 1.20
C ILE A 16 -9.86 -3.43 1.60
N GLN A 17 -10.91 -3.38 0.78
CA GLN A 17 -12.01 -4.33 0.89
C GLN A 17 -11.68 -5.56 0.04
N VAL A 18 -11.61 -6.73 0.67
CA VAL A 18 -11.41 -7.99 -0.04
C VAL A 18 -12.74 -8.40 -0.69
N LYS A 19 -12.71 -8.57 -2.01
CA LYS A 19 -13.81 -9.09 -2.83
C LYS A 19 -13.33 -10.36 -3.53
N GLU A 20 -14.28 -11.16 -4.03
CA GLU A 20 -13.98 -12.45 -4.68
C GLU A 20 -13.05 -12.30 -5.89
N ASP A 21 -13.05 -11.16 -6.57
CA ASP A 21 -12.22 -10.86 -7.75
C ASP A 21 -10.91 -10.15 -7.42
N LEU A 22 -10.60 -9.91 -6.13
CA LEU A 22 -9.38 -9.19 -5.75
C LEU A 22 -8.14 -10.03 -6.00
N PHE A 23 -8.19 -11.33 -5.70
CA PHE A 23 -7.06 -12.25 -5.82
C PHE A 23 -7.34 -13.37 -6.83
N ASP A 24 -6.31 -13.81 -7.55
CA ASP A 24 -6.36 -15.04 -8.35
C ASP A 24 -5.97 -16.28 -7.52
N GLU A 25 -6.06 -17.46 -8.11
CA GLU A 25 -5.67 -18.74 -7.47
C GLU A 25 -4.20 -18.78 -7.04
N GLY A 26 -3.34 -17.98 -7.68
CA GLY A 26 -1.92 -17.83 -7.35
C GLY A 26 -1.65 -16.80 -6.25
N GLY A 27 -2.67 -16.12 -5.74
CA GLY A 27 -2.56 -15.06 -4.74
C GLY A 27 -2.11 -13.71 -5.30
N ASN A 28 -2.09 -13.53 -6.63
CA ASN A 28 -1.84 -12.22 -7.23
C ASN A 28 -3.09 -11.35 -7.20
N ILE A 29 -2.92 -10.04 -7.30
CA ILE A 29 -4.05 -9.12 -7.46
C ILE A 29 -4.62 -9.28 -8.88
N ALA A 30 -5.81 -9.88 -8.99
CA ALA A 30 -6.45 -10.20 -10.27
C ALA A 30 -7.19 -8.99 -10.86
N ASN A 31 -7.81 -8.17 -10.01
CA ASN A 31 -8.50 -6.96 -10.45
C ASN A 31 -7.49 -5.86 -10.86
N GLU A 32 -7.43 -5.54 -12.15
CA GLU A 32 -6.49 -4.56 -12.70
C GLU A 32 -6.66 -3.14 -12.12
N ASN A 33 -7.88 -2.73 -11.77
CA ASN A 33 -8.11 -1.43 -11.13
C ASN A 33 -7.53 -1.41 -9.70
N SER A 34 -7.76 -2.47 -8.92
CA SER A 34 -7.17 -2.64 -7.60
C SER A 34 -5.64 -2.69 -7.68
N LYS A 35 -5.09 -3.39 -8.66
CA LYS A 35 -3.65 -3.47 -8.90
C LYS A 35 -3.04 -2.11 -9.18
N LYS A 36 -3.66 -1.32 -10.07
CA LYS A 36 -3.22 0.05 -10.38
C LYS A 36 -3.30 0.97 -9.16
N PHE A 37 -4.36 0.87 -8.38
CA PHE A 37 -4.54 1.62 -7.13
C PHE A 37 -3.45 1.30 -6.10
N LEU A 38 -3.24 0.01 -5.81
CA LEU A 38 -2.22 -0.46 -4.86
C LEU A 38 -0.80 -0.13 -5.33
N GLN A 39 -0.53 -0.22 -6.63
CA GLN A 39 0.75 0.21 -7.20
C GLN A 39 0.99 1.71 -7.00
N GLY A 40 -0.04 2.54 -7.16
CA GLY A 40 0.03 3.98 -6.89
C GLY A 40 0.36 4.28 -5.42
N TRP A 41 -0.30 3.59 -4.49
CA TRP A 41 -0.01 3.71 -3.07
C TRP A 41 1.42 3.27 -2.73
N MET A 42 1.86 2.11 -3.24
CA MET A 42 3.21 1.60 -3.02
C MET A 42 4.29 2.55 -3.56
N ASN A 43 4.04 3.18 -4.71
CA ASN A 43 4.92 4.21 -5.26
C ASN A 43 5.06 5.42 -4.31
N HIS A 44 3.98 5.82 -3.64
CA HIS A 44 4.03 6.88 -2.63
C HIS A 44 4.82 6.44 -1.39
N TYR A 45 4.53 5.24 -0.88
CA TYR A 45 5.24 4.66 0.27
C TYR A 45 6.75 4.58 0.03
N VAL A 46 7.18 4.06 -1.13
CA VAL A 46 8.61 3.97 -1.48
C VAL A 46 9.27 5.35 -1.53
N LYS A 47 8.60 6.37 -2.07
CA LYS A 47 9.12 7.76 -2.07
C LYS A 47 9.29 8.28 -0.65
N TRP A 48 8.32 8.01 0.22
CA TRP A 48 8.37 8.43 1.62
C TRP A 48 9.50 7.73 2.39
N VAL A 49 9.67 6.41 2.24
CA VAL A 49 10.78 5.67 2.86
C VAL A 49 12.13 6.23 2.41
N LYS A 50 12.29 6.50 1.10
CA LYS A 50 13.52 7.11 0.57
C LYS A 50 13.81 8.50 1.14
N LYS A 51 12.78 9.29 1.43
CA LYS A 51 12.92 10.59 2.09
C LYS A 51 13.41 10.46 3.55
N LEU A 52 13.07 9.38 4.22
CA LEU A 52 13.50 9.12 5.61
C LEU A 52 14.88 8.47 5.70
N ALA A 53 15.34 7.82 4.63
CA ALA A 53 16.63 7.15 4.58
C ALA A 53 17.80 8.09 4.22
N ALA A 54 17.50 9.32 3.78
CA ALA A 54 18.46 10.36 3.43
C ALA A 54 18.58 11.39 4.55
#